data_AF-A0A1X7SDA7-F1
#
_entry.id   AF-A0A1X7SDA7-F1
#
_cell.length_a   1.000
_cell.length_b   1.000
_cell.length_c   1.000
_cell.angle_alpha   90.00
_cell.angle_beta   90.00
_cell.angle_gamma   90.00
#
_symmetry.space_group_name_H-M   'P 1'
#
loop_
_entity.id
_entity.type
_entity.pdbx_description
1 polymer ?
#
loop_
_entity_poly.entity_id
_entity_poly.type
_entity_poly.pdbx_seq_one_letter_code
_entity_poly.pdbx_strand_id
1 'polypeptide(L)' 'NSIIDLSQTPYTSDPLWDGQGCGSNETACCNVPGIPWFHRDYGSNTTTDYIELRVCGDEGTTNEDVPVSFYDIYVK' A
#
# COMPACT_ATOMS: atom_id res chain seq x y z
N ASN A 1 -18.96 2.49 30.55
CA ASN A 1 -19.03 2.82 29.10
C ASN A 1 -17.93 3.78 28.76
N SER A 2 -16.70 3.28 28.68
CA SER A 2 -15.58 4.05 28.16
C SER A 2 -15.43 3.66 26.70
N ILE A 3 -15.81 4.57 25.81
CA ILE A 3 -15.48 4.46 24.40
C ILE A 3 -13.96 4.62 24.34
N ILE A 4 -13.27 3.57 23.92
CA ILE A 4 -11.84 3.58 23.71
C ILE A 4 -11.63 4.40 22.44
N ASP A 5 -11.17 5.64 22.57
CA ASP A 5 -10.73 6.44 21.44
C ASP A 5 -9.36 5.88 21.01
N LEU A 6 -9.39 4.95 20.05
CA LEU A 6 -8.21 4.50 19.33
C LEU A 6 -7.84 5.62 18.34
N SER A 7 -7.24 6.70 18.83
CA SER A 7 -6.73 7.77 17.97
C SER A 7 -5.54 7.24 17.17
N GLN A 8 -5.83 6.52 16.08
CA GLN A 8 -4.82 6.00 15.16
C GLN A 8 -4.20 7.22 14.47
N THR A 9 -2.92 7.48 14.74
CA THR A 9 -2.19 8.56 14.09
C THR A 9 -1.74 8.06 12.72
N PRO A 10 -2.19 8.65 11.61
CA PRO A 10 -1.75 8.23 10.29
C PRO A 10 -0.29 8.69 10.06
N TYR A 11 0.57 7.74 9.68
CA TYR A 11 1.98 8.00 9.35
C TYR A 11 2.14 8.44 7.89
N THR A 12 1.57 9.58 7.52
CA THR A 12 1.56 10.06 6.12
C THR A 12 2.94 10.46 5.58
N SER A 13 3.94 10.62 6.46
CA SER A 13 5.32 10.92 6.10
C SER A 13 6.17 9.68 5.82
N ASP A 14 5.65 8.48 6.03
CA ASP A 14 6.37 7.21 5.85
C ASP A 14 5.71 6.38 4.74
N PRO A 15 6.00 6.68 3.46
CA PRO A 15 5.40 5.97 2.34
C PRO A 15 6.01 4.58 2.18
N LEU A 16 5.45 3.56 2.85
CA LEU A 16 5.94 2.17 2.80
C LEU A 16 5.98 1.56 1.38
N TRP A 17 5.32 2.18 0.41
CA TRP A 17 5.14 1.71 -0.96
C TRP A 17 6.25 2.11 -1.94
N ASP A 18 7.18 2.99 -1.54
CA ASP A 18 8.36 3.35 -2.34
C ASP A 18 9.61 2.50 -2.01
N GLY A 19 9.51 1.67 -0.96
CA GLY A 19 10.59 0.82 -0.46
C GLY A 19 11.79 1.60 0.07
N GLN A 20 11.60 2.85 0.49
CA GLN A 20 12.63 3.70 1.11
C GLN A 20 12.26 3.99 2.56
N GLY A 21 13.27 4.30 3.39
CA GLY A 21 13.03 4.77 4.77
C GLY A 21 12.44 3.74 5.74
N CYS A 22 12.23 2.50 5.30
CA CYS A 22 11.55 1.45 6.06
C CYS A 22 12.25 1.13 7.40
N GLY A 23 11.45 1.09 8.46
CA GLY A 23 11.86 0.57 9.75
C GLY A 23 11.91 -0.96 9.77
N SER A 24 12.17 -1.52 10.95
CA SER A 24 12.30 -2.96 11.13
C SER A 24 10.99 -3.71 10.84
N ASN A 25 9.86 -3.10 11.18
CA ASN A 25 8.55 -3.74 11.08
C ASN A 25 8.09 -3.82 9.61
N GLU A 26 8.52 -2.89 8.77
CA GLU A 26 8.08 -2.82 7.38
C GLU A 26 9.00 -3.60 6.43
N THR A 27 9.97 -4.34 6.96
CA THR A 27 10.99 -5.08 6.18
C THR A 27 10.38 -6.04 5.16
N ALA A 28 9.26 -6.69 5.49
CA ALA A 28 8.55 -7.59 4.58
C ALA A 28 7.93 -6.85 3.40
N CYS A 29 7.42 -5.64 3.64
CA CYS A 29 6.82 -4.74 2.66
C CYS A 29 7.86 -4.00 1.81
N CYS A 30 9.05 -3.80 2.34
CA CYS A 30 10.10 -3.01 1.72
C CYS A 30 10.96 -3.80 0.71
N ASN A 31 10.92 -5.13 0.75
CA ASN A 31 11.77 -6.01 -0.07
C ASN A 31 10.99 -6.85 -1.09
N VAL A 32 9.78 -6.44 -1.45
CA VAL A 32 8.95 -7.16 -2.44
C VAL A 32 9.41 -6.83 -3.85
N PRO A 33 9.50 -7.80 -4.78
CA PRO A 33 9.79 -7.51 -6.18
C PRO A 33 8.74 -6.56 -6.79
N GLY A 34 9.19 -5.58 -7.59
CA GLY A 34 8.28 -4.68 -8.33
C GLY A 34 7.90 -3.38 -7.62
N ILE A 35 8.63 -3.01 -6.57
CA ILE A 35 8.62 -1.65 -5.99
C ILE A 35 9.29 -0.68 -6.99
N PRO A 36 8.78 0.56 -7.16
CA PRO A 36 7.70 1.15 -6.38
C PRO A 36 6.29 1.02 -6.99
N TRP A 37 5.27 0.97 -6.14
CA TRP A 37 3.90 0.56 -6.52
C TRP A 37 3.01 1.69 -7.08
N PHE A 38 3.51 2.90 -7.24
CA PHE A 38 2.67 4.06 -7.52
C PHE A 38 2.16 4.16 -8.96
N HIS A 39 2.78 3.45 -9.91
CA HIS A 39 2.32 3.47 -11.29
C HIS A 39 2.89 2.31 -12.10
N ARG A 40 2.01 1.50 -12.70
CA ARG A 40 2.36 0.45 -13.65
C ARG A 40 1.86 0.83 -15.03
N ASP A 41 2.75 1.28 -15.90
CA ASP A 41 2.46 1.46 -17.33
C ASP A 41 2.73 0.16 -18.09
N TYR A 42 1.70 -0.37 -18.77
CA TYR A 42 1.83 -1.55 -19.64
C TYR A 42 2.20 -1.17 -21.09
N GLY A 43 2.34 0.12 -21.39
CA GLY A 43 2.72 0.66 -22.68
C GLY A 43 1.65 0.43 -23.76
N SER A 44 2.10 0.19 -24.99
CA SER A 44 1.23 -0.11 -26.14
C SER A 44 0.84 -1.59 -26.24
N ASN A 45 1.16 -2.40 -25.23
CA ASN A 45 0.93 -3.83 -25.27
C ASN A 45 -0.46 -4.16 -24.70
N THR A 46 -1.20 -5.00 -25.41
CA THR A 46 -2.37 -5.67 -24.83
C THR A 46 -1.88 -6.61 -23.73
N THR A 47 -2.38 -6.45 -22.51
CA THR A 47 -2.14 -7.39 -21.42
C THR A 47 -3.38 -8.25 -21.18
N THR A 48 -3.16 -9.52 -20.85
CA THR A 48 -4.18 -10.43 -20.34
C THR A 48 -4.03 -10.69 -18.84
N ASP A 49 -3.05 -10.04 -18.21
CA ASP A 49 -2.79 -10.21 -16.79
C ASP A 49 -3.89 -9.56 -15.97
N TYR A 50 -4.18 -10.15 -14.81
CA TYR A 50 -5.06 -9.52 -13.83
C TYR A 50 -4.40 -8.28 -13.24
N ILE A 51 -5.16 -7.18 -13.16
CA ILE A 51 -4.76 -5.99 -12.42
C ILE A 51 -5.09 -6.24 -10.94
N GLU A 52 -4.07 -6.22 -10.09
CA GLU A 52 -4.19 -6.43 -8.65
C GLU A 52 -3.58 -5.23 -7.90
N LEU A 53 -4.30 -4.74 -6.88
CA LEU A 53 -3.77 -3.82 -5.88
C LEU A 53 -3.38 -4.64 -4.64
N ARG A 54 -2.09 -4.65 -4.31
CA ARG A 54 -1.58 -5.29 -3.10
C ARG A 54 -1.32 -4.24 -2.04
N VAL A 55 -1.92 -4.45 -0.87
CA VAL A 55 -1.65 -3.69 0.35
C VAL A 55 -0.79 -4.57 1.25
N CYS A 56 0.29 -4.00 1.76
CA CYS A 56 1.11 -4.69 2.75
C CYS A 56 0.61 -4.33 4.15
N GLY A 57 0.36 -5.36 4.95
CA GLY A 57 0.04 -5.28 6.37
C GLY A 57 0.29 -6.64 6.99
N ASP A 58 0.77 -6.67 8.22
CA ASP A 58 0.98 -7.89 9.00
C ASP A 58 0.11 -7.96 10.26
N GLU A 59 -0.68 -6.91 10.52
CA GLU A 59 -1.62 -6.82 11.62
C GLU A 59 -3.10 -6.78 11.18
N GLY A 60 -4.01 -6.91 12.15
CA GLY A 60 -5.45 -6.78 11.91
C GLY A 60 -5.92 -5.34 11.70
N THR A 61 -7.18 -5.17 11.28
CA THR A 61 -7.84 -3.87 10.99
C THR A 61 -8.02 -2.94 12.21
N THR A 62 -7.44 -3.29 13.35
CA THR A 62 -7.46 -2.48 14.58
C THR A 62 -6.09 -1.88 14.92
N ASN A 63 -5.04 -2.25 14.17
CA ASN A 63 -3.65 -1.93 14.45
C ASN A 63 -2.88 -1.47 13.20
N GLU A 64 -3.36 -1.79 11.99
CA GLU A 64 -2.80 -1.26 10.74
C GLU A 64 -3.91 -0.83 9.78
N ASP A 65 -4.15 0.49 9.72
CA ASP A 65 -5.11 1.08 8.80
C ASP A 65 -4.37 1.59 7.56
N VAL A 66 -4.69 1.02 6.40
CA VAL A 66 -4.17 1.45 5.09
C VAL A 66 -5.32 1.96 4.22
N PRO A 67 -5.80 3.20 4.45
CA PRO A 67 -6.92 3.74 3.69
C PRO A 67 -6.55 3.94 2.22
N VAL A 68 -7.33 3.33 1.32
CA VAL A 68 -7.24 3.57 -0.13
C VAL A 68 -8.34 4.56 -0.52
N SER A 69 -7.96 5.82 -0.74
CA SER A 69 -8.92 6.87 -1.09
C SER A 69 -9.37 6.81 -2.56
N PHE A 70 -8.44 6.56 -3.49
CA PHE A 70 -8.69 6.54 -4.92
C PHE A 70 -7.77 5.54 -5.62
N TYR A 71 -8.25 4.93 -6.70
CA TYR A 71 -7.45 4.17 -7.67
C TYR A 71 -8.01 4.45 -9.06
N ASP A 72 -7.13 4.74 -10.02
CA ASP A 72 -7.50 5.04 -11.40
C ASP A 72 -6.95 3.98 -12.34
N ILE A 73 -7.80 3.46 -13.23
CA ILE A 73 -7.42 2.47 -14.26
C ILE A 73 -7.76 3.08 -15.63
N TYR A 74 -6.73 3.26 -16.46
CA TYR A 74 -6.89 3.79 -17.82
C TYR A 74 -6.75 2.66 -18.84
N VAL A 75 -7.74 2.52 -19.72
CA VAL A 75 -7.74 1.57 -20.83
C VAL A 75 -7.86 2.36 -22.13
N LYS A 76 -7.05 2.01 -23.13
CA LYS A 76 -7.05 2.66 -24.45
C LYS A 76 -7.92 1.91 -25.45
#